data_AF-A0A6G3MG57-F1
#
_entry.id   AF-A0A6G3MG57-F1
#
_cell.length_a   1.000
_cell.length_b   1.000
_cell.length_c   1.000
_cell.angle_alpha   90.00
_cell.angle_beta   90.00
_cell.angle_gamma   90.00
#
_symmetry.space_group_name_H-M   'P 1'
#
loop_
_entity.id
_entity.type
_entity.pdbx_description
1 polymer ?
#
loop_
_entity_poly.entity_id
_entity_poly.type
_entity_poly.pdbx_seq_one_letter_code
_entity_poly.pdbx_strand_id
1 'polypeptide(L)'
;MCARSLLKNPTFYTGCPSTPIKCIEEYIILAKKYQTKLSYMKNHIIFMTSDCMSKQEKNCISVLKNSKDIINFIANKYNIKKMVLDHLIQEPEEILDISSILTTKLKI
;
A
#
# COMPACT_ATOMS: atom_id res chain seq x y z
N MET A 1 -18.33 -11.75 13.52
CA MET A 1 -17.04 -11.31 12.94
C MET A 1 -17.32 -10.48 11.69
N CYS A 2 -16.75 -9.28 11.58
CA CYS A 2 -16.92 -8.40 10.42
C CYS A 2 -15.62 -8.33 9.61
N ALA A 3 -15.44 -9.23 8.64
CA ALA A 3 -14.20 -9.30 7.85
C ALA A 3 -14.19 -8.33 6.65
N ARG A 4 -15.23 -8.38 5.81
CA ARG A 4 -15.31 -7.54 4.60
C ARG A 4 -15.39 -6.05 4.92
N SER A 5 -16.20 -5.68 5.92
CA SER A 5 -16.37 -4.28 6.33
C SER A 5 -15.06 -3.71 6.87
N LEU A 6 -14.28 -4.49 7.62
CA LEU A 6 -12.99 -4.07 8.14
C LEU A 6 -11.93 -3.89 7.03
N LEU A 7 -11.94 -4.78 6.02
CA LEU A 7 -11.05 -4.66 4.87
C LEU A 7 -11.36 -3.41 4.03
N LYS A 8 -12.63 -3.03 3.92
CA LYS A 8 -13.05 -1.79 3.26
C LYS A 8 -12.78 -0.55 4.10
N ASN A 9 -13.02 -0.65 5.40
CA ASN A 9 -12.86 0.45 6.33
C ASN A 9 -12.25 -0.04 7.65
N PRO A 10 -10.93 0.14 7.87
CA PRO A 10 -10.29 -0.18 9.14
C PRO A 10 -10.87 0.58 10.35
N THR A 11 -11.53 1.72 10.13
CA THR A 11 -12.19 2.51 11.18
C THR A 11 -13.64 2.10 11.45
N PHE A 12 -14.08 0.95 10.91
CA PHE A 12 -15.45 0.46 11.07
C PHE A 12 -15.93 0.41 12.53
N TYR A 13 -15.05 0.00 13.46
CA TYR A 13 -15.40 -0.09 14.89
C TYR A 13 -15.41 1.26 15.62
N THR A 14 -14.84 2.33 15.04
CA THR A 14 -14.85 3.67 15.65
C THR A 14 -16.07 4.50 15.24
N GLY A 15 -17.00 3.92 14.46
CA GLY A 15 -18.22 4.60 14.01
C GLY A 15 -18.01 5.57 12.84
N CYS A 16 -16.82 5.60 12.22
CA CYS A 16 -16.56 6.42 11.05
C CYS A 16 -17.21 5.82 9.80
N PRO A 17 -18.03 6.57 9.04
CA PRO A 17 -18.75 6.02 7.89
C PRO A 17 -17.84 5.70 6.70
N SER A 18 -16.68 6.36 6.59
CA SER A 18 -15.70 6.17 5.51
C SER A 18 -14.27 6.16 6.06
N THR A 19 -13.33 5.70 5.25
CA THR A 19 -11.90 5.63 5.58
C THR A 19 -11.28 7.03 5.68
N PRO A 20 -10.79 7.45 6.86
CA PRO A 20 -10.07 8.70 7.00
C PRO A 20 -8.73 8.63 6.24
N ILE A 21 -8.29 9.78 5.72
CA ILE A 21 -7.04 9.87 4.97
C ILE A 21 -5.83 9.40 5.78
N LYS A 22 -5.83 9.71 7.08
CA LYS A 22 -4.80 9.35 8.04
C LYS A 22 -4.58 7.83 8.12
N CYS A 23 -5.63 7.03 7.98
CA CYS A 23 -5.49 5.57 8.00
C CYS A 23 -4.76 5.04 6.76
N ILE A 24 -4.94 5.69 5.60
CA ILE A 24 -4.23 5.33 4.38
C ILE A 24 -2.74 5.70 4.52
N GLU A 25 -2.44 6.86 5.10
CA GLU A 25 -1.07 7.29 5.39
C GLU A 25 -0.36 6.32 6.35
N GLU A 26 -1.00 6.00 7.48
CA GLU A 26 -0.48 5.04 8.46
C GLU A 26 -0.28 3.67 7.83
N TYR A 27 -1.22 3.21 6.99
CA TYR A 27 -1.05 1.96 6.25
C TYR A 27 0.18 1.98 5.34
N ILE A 28 0.41 3.05 4.58
CA ILE A 28 1.58 3.17 3.70
C ILE A 28 2.88 3.15 4.51
N ILE A 29 2.92 3.86 5.64
CA ILE A 29 4.06 3.87 6.56
C ILE A 29 4.35 2.45 7.07
N LEU A 30 3.31 1.74 7.53
CA LEU A 30 3.45 0.36 8.01
C LEU A 30 3.86 -0.59 6.89
N ALA A 31 3.21 -0.51 5.73
CA ALA A 31 3.52 -1.35 4.58
C ALA A 31 4.98 -1.22 4.18
N LYS A 32 5.53 0.00 4.20
CA LYS A 32 6.96 0.24 3.96
C LYS A 32 7.85 -0.25 5.09
N LYS A 33 7.49 0.04 6.35
CA LYS A 33 8.24 -0.41 7.54
C LYS A 33 8.42 -1.93 7.58
N TYR A 34 7.40 -2.67 7.17
CA TYR A 34 7.42 -4.13 7.13
C TYR A 34 7.78 -4.72 5.75
N GLN A 35 8.25 -3.89 4.81
CA GLN A 35 8.66 -4.33 3.46
C GLN A 35 7.60 -5.21 2.76
N THR A 36 6.34 -4.78 2.87
CA THR A 36 5.21 -5.50 2.30
C THR A 36 5.35 -5.58 0.78
N LYS A 37 5.10 -6.76 0.20
CA LYS A 37 5.10 -6.91 -1.27
C LYS A 37 4.16 -5.89 -1.89
N LEU A 38 4.63 -5.28 -2.97
CA LEU A 38 3.89 -4.24 -3.69
C LEU A 38 2.46 -4.66 -4.09
N SER A 39 2.27 -5.92 -4.48
CA SER A 39 0.96 -6.48 -4.84
C SER A 39 -0.03 -6.45 -3.67
N TYR A 40 0.41 -6.83 -2.47
CA TYR A 40 -0.43 -6.77 -1.27
C TYR A 40 -0.76 -5.34 -0.90
N MET A 41 0.23 -4.43 -0.96
CA MET A 41 0.02 -3.02 -0.68
C MET A 41 -1.03 -2.40 -1.61
N LYS A 42 -0.92 -2.63 -2.93
CA LYS A 42 -1.90 -2.13 -3.91
C LYS A 42 -3.29 -2.67 -3.66
N ASN A 43 -3.41 -3.98 -3.52
CA ASN A 43 -4.71 -4.63 -3.37
C ASN A 43 -5.40 -4.12 -2.11
N HIS A 44 -4.65 -3.97 -1.00
CA HIS A 44 -5.19 -3.46 0.24
C HIS A 44 -5.64 -2.00 0.12
N ILE A 45 -4.85 -1.13 -0.52
CA ILE A 45 -5.23 0.25 -0.80
C ILE A 45 -6.52 0.29 -1.63
N ILE A 46 -6.62 -0.51 -2.70
CA ILE A 46 -7.82 -0.59 -3.55
C ILE A 46 -9.06 -1.00 -2.74
N PHE A 47 -8.90 -1.91 -1.77
CA PHE A 47 -10.01 -2.29 -0.89
C PHE A 47 -10.38 -1.18 0.10
N MET A 48 -9.40 -0.58 0.77
CA MET A 48 -9.59 0.51 1.73
C MET A 48 -10.23 1.75 1.09
N THR A 49 -9.99 1.97 -0.20
CA THR A 49 -10.50 3.11 -0.94
C THR A 49 -11.65 2.75 -1.88
N SER A 50 -12.24 1.55 -1.72
CA SER A 50 -13.23 1.03 -2.66
C SER A 50 -14.44 1.94 -2.85
N ASP A 51 -14.85 2.65 -1.80
CA ASP A 51 -15.99 3.58 -1.80
C ASP A 51 -15.58 5.04 -2.11
N CYS A 52 -14.28 5.38 -1.99
CA CYS A 52 -13.75 6.74 -2.20
C CYS A 52 -13.11 6.95 -3.59
N MET A 53 -12.80 5.87 -4.31
CA MET A 53 -12.12 5.90 -5.60
C MET A 53 -12.97 5.33 -6.73
N SER A 54 -12.88 5.95 -7.89
CA SER A 54 -13.54 5.50 -9.11
C SER A 54 -12.90 4.21 -9.63
N LYS A 55 -13.60 3.51 -10.51
CA LYS A 55 -13.07 2.28 -11.13
C LYS A 55 -11.80 2.57 -11.95
N GLN A 56 -11.73 3.71 -12.61
CA GLN A 56 -10.57 4.12 -13.41
C GLN A 56 -9.33 4.32 -12.55
N GLU A 57 -9.45 5.02 -11.42
CA GLU A 57 -8.34 5.26 -10.50
C GLU A 57 -7.82 3.96 -9.88
N LYS A 58 -8.72 3.03 -9.53
CA LYS A 58 -8.36 1.69 -9.05
C LYS A 58 -7.57 0.92 -10.12
N ASN A 59 -7.96 1.04 -11.39
CA ASN A 59 -7.22 0.44 -12.49
C ASN A 59 -5.84 1.10 -12.68
N CYS A 60 -5.72 2.42 -12.54
CA CYS A 60 -4.44 3.12 -12.58
C CYS A 60 -3.48 2.55 -11.51
N ILE A 61 -3.93 2.45 -10.25
CA ILE A 61 -3.11 1.87 -9.15
C ILE A 61 -2.68 0.43 -9.46
N SER A 62 -3.55 -0.36 -10.08
CA SER A 62 -3.23 -1.75 -10.43
C SER A 62 -2.04 -1.87 -11.39
N VAL A 63 -1.91 -0.92 -12.32
CA VAL A 63 -0.87 -0.93 -13.37
C VAL A 63 0.49 -0.44 -12.86
N LEU A 64 0.51 0.48 -11.88
CA LEU A 64 1.73 1.10 -11.37
C LEU A 64 2.75 0.05 -10.91
N LYS A 65 4.01 0.10 -11.30
CA LYS A 65 5.00 -0.93 -10.92
C LYS A 65 5.89 -0.54 -9.75
N ASN A 66 5.87 0.73 -9.34
CA ASN A 66 6.71 1.24 -8.28
C ASN A 66 5.90 1.67 -7.06
N SER A 67 6.47 1.49 -5.86
CA SER A 67 5.88 1.98 -4.61
C SER A 67 5.81 3.50 -4.57
N LYS A 68 6.85 4.17 -5.11
CA LYS A 68 6.92 5.64 -5.24
C LYS A 68 5.78 6.20 -6.08
N ASP A 69 5.43 5.55 -7.18
CA ASP A 69 4.36 6.02 -8.06
C ASP A 69 2.99 5.94 -7.38
N ILE A 70 2.76 4.89 -6.59
CA ILE A 70 1.52 4.73 -5.81
C ILE A 70 1.42 5.83 -4.76
N ILE A 71 2.52 6.09 -4.05
CA ILE A 71 2.61 7.16 -3.05
C ILE A 71 2.33 8.52 -3.68
N ASN A 72 2.97 8.83 -4.82
CA ASN A 72 2.76 10.07 -5.55
C ASN A 72 1.31 10.21 -6.02
N PHE A 73 0.70 9.12 -6.51
CA PHE A 73 -0.69 9.12 -6.96
C PHE A 73 -1.66 9.44 -5.81
N ILE A 74 -1.46 8.84 -4.64
CA ILE A 74 -2.28 9.07 -3.44
C ILE A 74 -2.06 10.49 -2.91
N ALA A 75 -0.81 10.96 -2.87
CA ALA A 75 -0.48 12.31 -2.43
C ALA A 75 -1.15 13.37 -3.32
N ASN A 76 -1.12 13.18 -4.64
CA ASN A 76 -1.77 14.06 -5.60
C ASN A 76 -3.29 14.05 -5.48
N LYS A 77 -3.89 12.87 -5.28
CA LYS A 77 -5.36 12.74 -5.18
C LYS A 77 -5.92 13.40 -3.92
N TYR A 78 -5.24 13.27 -2.79
CA TYR A 78 -5.74 13.74 -1.50
C TYR A 78 -5.05 15.01 -1.00
N ASN A 79 -4.25 15.66 -1.85
CA ASN A 79 -3.45 16.85 -1.52
C ASN A 79 -2.62 16.69 -0.23
N ILE A 80 -2.10 15.49 0.01
CA ILE A 80 -1.22 15.23 1.14
C ILE A 80 0.12 15.87 0.84
N LYS A 81 0.57 16.80 1.70
CA LYS A 81 1.90 17.40 1.56
C LYS A 81 2.97 16.31 1.59
N LYS A 82 3.75 16.25 0.51
CA LYS A 82 4.90 15.35 0.32
C LYS A 82 5.90 15.36 1.49
N MET A 83 5.94 16.44 2.28
CA MET A 83 6.85 16.62 3.43
C MET A 83 6.87 15.44 4.42
N VAL A 84 5.78 14.69 4.62
CA VAL A 84 5.77 13.51 5.50
C VAL A 84 6.29 12.25 4.79
N LEU A 85 6.10 12.17 3.47
CA LEU A 85 6.51 11.05 2.61
C LEU A 85 7.96 11.17 2.12
N ASP A 86 8.54 12.38 2.13
CA ASP A 86 9.94 12.62 1.74
C ASP A 86 10.93 11.94 2.70
N HIS A 87 10.58 11.79 3.98
CA HIS A 87 11.35 10.99 4.95
C HIS A 87 11.36 9.49 4.64
N LEU A 88 10.44 9.02 3.79
CA LEU A 88 10.39 7.64 3.31
C LEU A 88 11.12 7.47 1.98
N ILE A 89 11.74 8.49 1.39
CA ILE A 89 12.44 8.39 0.09
C ILE A 89 13.88 7.84 0.22
N GLN A 90 14.39 7.62 1.44
CA GLN A 90 15.62 6.86 1.65
C GLN A 90 15.39 5.39 1.27
N GLU A 91 15.64 5.07 0.00
CA GLU A 91 16.08 3.73 -0.43
C GLU A 91 17.35 3.39 0.36
N PRO A 92 17.45 2.14 0.80
CA PRO A 92 18.44 1.32 0.15
C PRO A 92 17.74 0.24 -0.66
N GLU A 93 18.05 0.23 -1.96
CA GLU A 93 18.01 -0.98 -2.76
C GLU A 93 18.97 -1.98 -2.11
N GLU A 94 18.43 -3.06 -1.55
CA GLU A 94 19.04 -4.40 -1.45
C GLU A 94 18.22 -5.23 -0.45
N ILE A 95 17.51 -6.24 -0.95
CA ILE A 95 17.75 -7.65 -0.60
C ILE A 95 17.22 -8.45 -1.80
N LEU A 96 18.19 -8.74 -2.67
CA LEU A 96 18.40 -10.01 -3.36
C LEU A 96 17.20 -10.97 -3.39
N ASP A 97 16.77 -11.22 -4.63
CA ASP A 97 16.11 -12.43 -5.10
C ASP A 97 16.48 -13.68 -4.28
N ILE A 98 15.62 -14.05 -3.34
CA ILE A 98 15.69 -15.33 -2.61
C ILE A 98 15.59 -16.54 -3.57
N SER A 99 15.20 -16.33 -4.84
CA SER A 99 15.19 -17.38 -5.87
C SER A 99 16.58 -17.91 -6.23
N SER A 100 17.66 -17.15 -5.99
CA SER A 100 19.04 -17.61 -6.24
C SER A 100 19.60 -18.53 -5.14
N ILE A 101 19.02 -18.52 -3.95
CA ILE A 101 19.46 -19.36 -2.81
C ILE A 101 18.79 -20.75 -2.85
N LEU A 102 17.59 -20.85 -3.43
CA LEU A 102 16.84 -22.10 -3.51
C LEU A 102 17.39 -23.08 -4.57
N THR A 103 18.16 -22.63 -5.56
CA THR A 103 18.74 -23.51 -6.59
C THR A 103 20.06 -24.17 -6.21
N THR A 104 20.71 -23.75 -5.11
CA THR A 104 22.06 -24.24 -4.74
C THR A 104 22.04 -25.31 -3.65
N LYS A 105 20.87 -25.67 -3.09
CA LYS A 105 20.72 -26.70 -2.04
C LYS A 105 19.93 -27.95 -2.42
N LEU A 106 19.77 -28.22 -3.73
CA LEU A 106 19.26 -29.51 -4.23
C LEU A 106 20.25 -30.13 -5.23
N LYS A 107 21.47 -30.38 -4.75
CA LYS A 107 22.34 -31.46 -5.23
C LYS A 107 22.70 -32.32 -4.03
N ILE A 108 21.82 -33.26 -3.71
CA ILE A 108 22.15 -34.54 -3.06
C ILE A 108 21.49 -35.60 -3.93
#